data_AF-A0A9X6RA71-F1
#
_entry.id   AF-A0A9X6RA71-F1
#
_cell.length_a   1.000
_cell.length_b   1.000
_cell.length_c   1.000
_cell.angle_alpha   90.00
_cell.angle_beta   90.00
_cell.angle_gamma   90.00
#
_symmetry.space_group_name_H-M   'P 1'
#
loop_
_entity.id
_entity.type
_entity.pdbx_description
1 polymer ?
#
loop_
_entity_poly.entity_id
_entity_poly.type
_entity_poly.pdbx_seq_one_letter_code
_entity_poly.pdbx_strand_id
1 'polypeptide(L)'
;MRKLKITVFILLLSIPLFLLNGCSTDTKLLEKPIGDYLSENYGIKNGEFKILSANSGFGVSDHNTYVEIKKPYHTVAYLITNSESHYEVVKNESDDVFLEIFKGAYVEQHRDVLKQSDKMIKKYNLLSESPTAYDKGKQNFYYYLHINIDEQQEKELVENFKRDQKINTDNIMKTLKDSTPRDHANYIGVINFSYYYNTYKNSETVPNAQNIMNDFEKSHVLTEGIYNITVKTIYSSPDVLEESMDSRNNNVMFTVDKQGKFEILKTTVDSR
;
A
#
# COMPACT_ATOMS: atom_id res chain seq x y z
N MET A 1 28.29 -56.53 34.82
CA MET A 1 28.82 -56.20 33.47
C MET A 1 27.95 -56.97 32.48
N ARG A 2 27.18 -56.39 31.54
CA ARG A 2 27.59 -55.49 30.45
C ARG A 2 26.32 -54.79 29.90
N LYS A 3 26.49 -53.53 29.50
CA LYS A 3 25.48 -52.53 29.11
C LYS A 3 24.56 -53.01 27.97
N LEU A 4 23.23 -52.96 28.17
CA LEU A 4 22.27 -52.98 27.06
C LEU A 4 22.17 -51.55 26.51
N LYS A 5 22.60 -51.37 25.27
CA LYS A 5 22.64 -50.07 24.59
C LYS A 5 21.22 -49.59 24.31
N ILE A 6 20.88 -48.40 24.80
CA ILE A 6 19.71 -47.64 24.37
C ILE A 6 19.96 -47.27 22.90
N THR A 7 19.38 -48.01 21.98
CA THR A 7 19.34 -47.61 20.58
C THR A 7 18.16 -46.66 20.43
N VAL A 8 18.49 -45.38 20.41
CA VAL A 8 17.60 -44.25 20.19
C VAL A 8 16.90 -44.42 18.83
N PHE A 9 15.60 -44.68 18.85
CA PHE A 9 14.73 -44.61 17.69
C PHE A 9 14.29 -43.14 17.52
N ILE A 10 15.19 -42.29 17.02
CA ILE A 10 14.83 -40.95 16.49
C ILE A 10 14.89 -41.07 14.98
N LEU A 11 13.80 -41.55 14.38
CA LEU A 11 13.68 -41.64 12.94
C LEU A 11 12.20 -41.46 12.61
N LEU A 12 11.66 -40.26 12.86
CA LEU A 12 10.35 -39.83 12.36
C LEU A 12 10.01 -38.34 12.59
N LEU A 13 11.00 -37.45 12.78
CA LEU A 13 10.74 -36.01 12.94
C LEU A 13 11.73 -35.12 12.17
N SER A 14 12.39 -35.66 11.14
CA SER A 14 13.10 -34.86 10.14
C SER A 14 12.24 -34.70 8.89
N ILE A 15 11.00 -34.20 9.06
CA ILE A 15 10.41 -33.41 7.98
C ILE A 15 11.26 -32.15 7.95
N PRO A 16 11.99 -31.84 6.87
CA PRO A 16 12.76 -30.62 6.82
C PRO A 16 11.77 -29.47 6.95
N LEU A 17 11.87 -28.68 8.04
CA LEU A 17 11.25 -27.35 8.12
C LEU A 17 11.73 -26.41 7.00
N PHE A 18 12.62 -26.87 6.11
CA PHE A 18 13.03 -26.22 4.88
C PHE A 18 11.93 -26.08 3.82
N LEU A 19 10.76 -26.70 3.98
CA LEU A 19 9.67 -26.59 3.00
C LEU A 19 8.80 -25.33 3.15
N LEU A 20 9.05 -24.46 4.13
CA LEU A 20 8.19 -23.29 4.39
C LEU A 20 8.87 -21.93 4.18
N ASN A 21 10.13 -21.91 3.74
CA ASN A 21 10.77 -20.68 3.29
C ASN A 21 10.65 -20.62 1.78
N GLY A 22 9.87 -19.67 1.25
CA GLY A 22 9.86 -19.36 -0.17
C GLY A 22 11.29 -19.20 -0.70
N CYS A 23 11.54 -19.70 -1.90
CA CYS A 23 12.87 -19.63 -2.49
C CYS A 23 13.17 -18.16 -2.81
N SER A 24 14.25 -17.61 -2.26
CA SER A 24 14.71 -16.28 -2.66
C SER A 24 15.20 -16.37 -4.10
N THR A 25 14.70 -15.47 -4.95
CA THR A 25 15.09 -15.43 -6.36
C THR A 25 16.24 -14.45 -6.56
N ASP A 26 17.19 -14.81 -7.42
CA ASP A 26 18.26 -13.90 -7.82
C ASP A 26 17.67 -12.70 -8.57
N THR A 27 17.69 -11.55 -7.92
CA THR A 27 17.07 -10.32 -8.44
C THR A 27 17.71 -9.85 -9.75
N LYS A 28 18.94 -10.26 -10.07
CA LYS A 28 19.60 -9.92 -11.34
C LYS A 28 18.84 -10.41 -12.56
N LEU A 29 18.15 -11.55 -12.45
CA LEU A 29 17.34 -12.11 -13.54
C LEU A 29 16.13 -11.23 -13.85
N LEU A 30 15.68 -10.44 -12.87
CA LEU A 30 14.49 -9.60 -12.94
C LEU A 30 14.81 -8.16 -13.33
N GLU A 31 16.06 -7.71 -13.23
CA GLU A 31 16.47 -6.32 -13.49
C GLU A 31 16.09 -5.86 -14.89
N LYS A 32 16.39 -6.65 -15.93
CA LYS A 32 16.07 -6.28 -17.31
C LYS A 32 14.56 -6.34 -17.60
N PRO A 33 13.83 -7.42 -17.30
CA PRO A 33 12.38 -7.48 -17.54
C PRO A 33 11.61 -6.35 -16.84
N ILE A 34 11.93 -6.07 -15.58
CA ILE A 34 11.31 -4.98 -14.83
C ILE A 34 11.74 -3.62 -15.39
N GLY A 35 13.03 -3.45 -15.73
CA GLY A 35 13.54 -2.21 -16.32
C GLY A 35 12.88 -1.89 -17.67
N ASP A 36 12.72 -2.87 -18.55
CA ASP A 36 12.04 -2.73 -19.84
C ASP A 36 10.57 -2.35 -19.62
N TYR A 37 9.86 -3.04 -18.73
CA TYR A 37 8.48 -2.72 -18.38
C TYR A 37 8.34 -1.29 -17.85
N LEU A 38 9.15 -0.88 -16.88
CA LEU A 38 9.10 0.46 -16.29
C LEU A 38 9.47 1.56 -17.31
N SER A 39 10.45 1.30 -18.16
CA SER A 39 10.86 2.23 -19.22
C SER A 39 9.79 2.38 -20.29
N GLU A 40 9.21 1.29 -20.79
CA GLU A 40 8.21 1.32 -21.86
C GLU A 40 6.89 1.94 -21.39
N ASN A 41 6.44 1.59 -20.18
CA ASN A 41 5.12 1.98 -19.69
C ASN A 41 5.15 3.35 -18.99
N TYR A 42 6.26 3.75 -18.38
CA TYR A 42 6.31 4.94 -17.52
C TYR A 42 7.53 5.86 -17.79
N GLY A 43 8.45 5.48 -18.69
CA GLY A 43 9.64 6.27 -19.00
C GLY A 43 10.71 6.27 -17.90
N ILE A 44 10.60 5.38 -16.92
CA ILE A 44 11.57 5.22 -15.82
C ILE A 44 12.79 4.46 -16.33
N LYS A 45 13.98 5.04 -16.17
CA LYS A 45 15.21 4.52 -16.76
C LYS A 45 15.90 3.52 -15.84
N ASN A 46 16.75 2.69 -16.44
CA ASN A 46 17.70 1.86 -15.68
C ASN A 46 18.55 2.73 -14.74
N GLY A 47 18.65 2.31 -13.48
CA GLY A 47 19.32 3.06 -12.41
C GLY A 47 18.41 4.01 -11.63
N GLU A 48 17.18 4.27 -12.09
CA GLU A 48 16.17 5.04 -11.37
C GLU A 48 15.27 4.17 -10.48
N PHE A 49 15.46 2.85 -10.50
CA PHE A 49 14.80 1.90 -9.62
C PHE A 49 15.80 0.90 -9.03
N LYS A 50 15.37 0.14 -8.02
CA LYS A 50 16.10 -0.95 -7.38
C LYS A 50 15.12 -2.04 -6.98
N ILE A 51 15.44 -3.28 -7.28
CA ILE A 51 14.72 -4.44 -6.75
C ILE A 51 15.16 -4.64 -5.29
N LEU A 52 14.21 -4.56 -4.37
CA LEU A 52 14.45 -4.73 -2.93
C LEU A 52 14.51 -6.21 -2.56
N SER A 53 13.57 -6.99 -3.07
CA SER A 53 13.49 -8.43 -2.85
C SER A 53 12.61 -9.09 -3.91
N ALA A 54 12.86 -10.36 -4.17
CA ALA A 54 12.01 -11.22 -4.99
C ALA A 54 11.94 -12.63 -4.39
N ASN A 55 10.73 -13.19 -4.33
CA ASN A 55 10.52 -14.53 -3.81
C ASN A 55 9.38 -15.26 -4.53
N SER A 56 9.55 -16.56 -4.72
CA SER A 56 8.52 -17.46 -5.23
C SER A 56 8.15 -18.52 -4.19
N GLY A 57 6.90 -18.97 -4.25
CA GLY A 57 6.46 -20.16 -3.54
C GLY A 57 7.15 -21.41 -4.12
N PHE A 58 7.29 -22.45 -3.32
CA PHE A 58 7.87 -23.71 -3.81
C PHE A 58 7.01 -24.27 -4.96
N GLY A 59 7.62 -24.45 -6.14
CA GLY A 59 6.92 -24.94 -7.34
C GLY A 59 6.01 -23.92 -8.03
N VAL A 60 6.09 -22.64 -7.65
CA VAL A 60 5.31 -21.54 -8.25
C VAL A 60 6.20 -20.77 -9.22
N SER A 61 5.70 -20.51 -10.43
CA SER A 61 6.41 -19.74 -11.46
C SER A 61 6.33 -18.22 -11.25
N ASP A 62 5.32 -17.76 -10.52
CA ASP A 62 5.14 -16.36 -10.16
C ASP A 62 6.04 -15.93 -8.99
N HIS A 63 6.57 -14.73 -9.13
CA HIS A 63 7.53 -14.13 -8.23
C HIS A 63 7.00 -12.81 -7.68
N ASN A 64 6.83 -12.77 -6.36
CA ASN A 64 6.49 -11.60 -5.58
C ASN A 64 7.71 -10.69 -5.53
N THR A 65 7.66 -9.51 -6.14
CA THR A 65 8.83 -8.64 -6.31
C THR A 65 8.55 -7.23 -5.81
N TYR A 66 9.35 -6.74 -4.88
CA TYR A 66 9.25 -5.37 -4.38
C TYR A 66 10.31 -4.49 -5.04
N VAL A 67 9.88 -3.38 -5.63
CA VAL A 67 10.71 -2.48 -6.43
C VAL A 67 10.64 -1.07 -5.87
N GLU A 68 11.77 -0.55 -5.41
CA GLU A 68 11.94 0.86 -5.06
C GLU A 68 12.14 1.67 -6.34
N ILE A 69 11.26 2.61 -6.62
CA ILE A 69 11.44 3.63 -7.66
C ILE A 69 11.99 4.88 -6.96
N LYS A 70 13.18 5.33 -7.35
CA LYS A 70 13.90 6.44 -6.70
C LYS A 70 13.64 7.78 -7.38
N LYS A 71 13.32 7.75 -8.68
CA LYS A 71 13.09 8.93 -9.51
C LYS A 71 11.94 8.67 -10.49
N PRO A 72 11.22 9.72 -10.92
CA PRO A 72 11.35 11.12 -10.48
C PRO A 72 10.81 11.37 -9.06
N TYR A 73 10.00 10.44 -8.54
CA TYR A 73 9.45 10.49 -7.19
C TYR A 73 9.74 9.18 -6.47
N HIS A 74 10.15 9.27 -5.20
CA HIS A 74 10.45 8.07 -4.42
C HIS A 74 9.16 7.32 -4.05
N THR A 75 9.08 6.03 -4.40
CA THR A 75 7.99 5.13 -4.02
C THR A 75 8.45 3.67 -4.02
N VAL A 76 7.59 2.76 -3.56
CA VAL A 76 7.83 1.31 -3.63
C VAL A 76 6.61 0.66 -4.27
N ALA A 77 6.82 -0.11 -5.34
CA ALA A 77 5.79 -0.88 -6.00
C ALA A 77 5.99 -2.37 -5.76
N TYR A 78 4.88 -3.11 -5.69
CA TYR A 78 4.85 -4.56 -5.70
C TYR A 78 4.49 -5.05 -7.11
N LEU A 79 5.31 -5.93 -7.67
CA LEU A 79 5.13 -6.50 -9.00
C LEU A 79 5.14 -8.03 -8.91
N ILE A 80 4.32 -8.67 -9.72
CA ILE A 80 4.41 -10.11 -9.98
C ILE A 80 5.12 -10.33 -11.31
N THR A 81 6.15 -11.17 -11.33
CA THR A 81 6.83 -11.59 -12.56
C THR A 81 6.75 -13.10 -12.75
N ASN A 82 6.53 -13.57 -13.97
CA ASN A 82 6.33 -14.99 -14.25
C ASN A 82 7.55 -15.63 -14.93
N SER A 83 8.15 -16.66 -14.33
CA SER A 83 9.36 -17.29 -14.86
C SER A 83 9.16 -18.08 -16.16
N GLU A 84 7.94 -18.54 -16.46
CA GLU A 84 7.62 -19.22 -17.73
C GLU A 84 7.58 -18.23 -18.90
N SER A 85 7.21 -16.97 -18.62
CA SER A 85 7.21 -15.86 -19.57
C SER A 85 8.48 -15.01 -19.47
N HIS A 86 9.64 -15.62 -19.26
CA HIS A 86 10.93 -14.91 -19.15
C HIS A 86 10.92 -13.74 -18.14
N TYR A 87 10.16 -13.89 -17.05
CA TYR A 87 9.97 -12.90 -15.99
C TYR A 87 9.26 -11.61 -16.42
N GLU A 88 8.42 -11.67 -17.44
CA GLU A 88 7.48 -10.58 -17.76
C GLU A 88 6.58 -10.22 -16.56
N VAL A 89 6.27 -8.93 -16.42
CA VAL A 89 5.41 -8.40 -15.37
C VAL A 89 3.95 -8.75 -15.65
N VAL A 90 3.31 -9.43 -14.70
CA VAL A 90 1.89 -9.77 -14.71
C VAL A 90 1.08 -8.56 -14.23
N LYS A 91 0.70 -7.69 -15.17
CA LYS A 91 0.11 -6.36 -14.85
C LYS A 91 -1.12 -6.43 -13.94
N ASN A 92 -2.02 -7.40 -14.15
CA ASN A 92 -3.28 -7.48 -13.42
C ASN A 92 -3.15 -7.99 -11.97
N GLU A 93 -1.98 -8.51 -11.59
CA GLU A 93 -1.71 -9.00 -10.24
C GLU A 93 -0.62 -8.17 -9.54
N SER A 94 -0.08 -7.18 -10.25
CA SER A 94 0.88 -6.20 -9.76
C SER A 94 0.15 -4.95 -9.27
N ASP A 95 0.84 -4.13 -8.47
CA ASP A 95 0.39 -2.77 -8.20
C ASP A 95 0.25 -1.98 -9.50
N ASP A 96 -0.69 -1.05 -9.51
CA ASP A 96 -0.68 0.02 -10.50
C ASP A 96 0.50 0.97 -10.21
N VAL A 97 1.58 0.81 -10.99
CA VAL A 97 2.83 1.55 -10.80
C VAL A 97 2.62 3.06 -10.93
N PHE A 98 1.69 3.53 -11.77
CA PHE A 98 1.46 4.95 -11.89
C PHE A 98 0.83 5.53 -10.62
N LEU A 99 -0.12 4.81 -10.01
CA LEU A 99 -0.70 5.23 -8.73
C LEU A 99 0.34 5.26 -7.61
N GLU A 100 1.29 4.33 -7.60
CA GLU A 100 2.42 4.35 -6.66
C GLU A 100 3.39 5.53 -6.91
N ILE A 101 3.66 5.88 -8.18
CA ILE A 101 4.46 7.08 -8.52
C ILE A 101 3.70 8.35 -8.12
N PHE A 102 2.39 8.40 -8.35
CA PHE A 102 1.54 9.52 -7.92
C PHE A 102 1.55 9.66 -6.41
N LYS A 103 1.48 8.56 -5.66
CA LYS A 103 1.65 8.53 -4.20
C LYS A 103 3.00 9.12 -3.79
N GLY A 104 4.08 8.74 -4.45
CA GLY A 104 5.42 9.33 -4.23
C GLY A 104 5.43 10.84 -4.45
N ALA A 105 4.85 11.31 -5.56
CA ALA A 105 4.73 12.74 -5.87
C ALA A 105 3.91 13.49 -4.82
N TYR A 106 2.79 12.91 -4.37
CA TYR A 106 1.94 13.47 -3.33
C TYR A 106 2.71 13.58 -2.01
N VAL A 107 3.41 12.52 -1.61
CA VAL A 107 4.24 12.51 -0.41
C VAL A 107 5.29 13.61 -0.43
N GLU A 108 5.97 13.82 -1.56
CA GLU A 108 6.98 14.86 -1.69
C GLU A 108 6.39 16.28 -1.63
N GLN A 109 5.23 16.49 -2.27
CA GLN A 109 4.59 17.81 -2.40
C GLN A 109 3.77 18.22 -1.17
N HIS A 110 3.22 17.25 -0.42
CA HIS A 110 2.24 17.47 0.66
C HIS A 110 2.77 17.09 2.06
N ARG A 111 4.00 17.49 2.39
CA ARG A 111 4.66 17.10 3.65
C ARG A 111 3.89 17.47 4.91
N ASP A 112 3.13 18.56 4.89
CA ASP A 112 2.34 19.00 6.05
C ASP A 112 1.11 18.12 6.28
N VAL A 113 0.55 17.53 5.21
CA VAL A 113 -0.49 16.50 5.32
C VAL A 113 0.05 15.28 6.05
N LEU A 114 1.26 14.83 5.71
CA LEU A 114 1.89 13.67 6.36
C LEU A 114 2.20 13.93 7.84
N LYS A 115 2.70 15.12 8.18
CA LYS A 115 2.87 15.53 9.59
C LYS A 115 1.54 15.56 10.34
N GLN A 116 0.45 15.93 9.67
CA GLN A 116 -0.88 15.89 10.27
C GLN A 116 -1.34 14.44 10.47
N SER A 117 -1.14 13.55 9.49
CA SER A 117 -1.37 12.11 9.65
C SER A 117 -0.61 11.53 10.84
N ASP A 118 0.67 11.87 11.03
CA ASP A 118 1.45 11.42 12.20
C ASP A 118 0.84 11.85 13.53
N LYS A 119 0.29 13.07 13.60
CA LYS A 119 -0.46 13.54 14.77
C LYS A 119 -1.74 12.75 14.97
N MET A 120 -2.46 12.42 13.89
CA MET A 120 -3.69 11.62 13.95
C MET A 120 -3.39 10.20 14.43
N ILE A 121 -2.35 9.58 13.89
CA ILE A 121 -1.89 8.24 14.30
C ILE A 121 -1.65 8.20 15.82
N LYS A 122 -0.94 9.19 16.36
CA LYS A 122 -0.69 9.30 17.81
C LYS A 122 -1.95 9.59 18.60
N LYS A 123 -2.75 10.57 18.17
CA LYS A 123 -3.97 11.02 18.89
C LYS A 123 -5.01 9.90 19.02
N TYR A 124 -5.19 9.12 17.96
CA TYR A 124 -6.21 8.07 17.89
C TYR A 124 -5.65 6.67 18.16
N ASN A 125 -4.38 6.57 18.57
CA ASN A 125 -3.69 5.31 18.86
C ASN A 125 -3.81 4.31 17.71
N LEU A 126 -3.66 4.81 16.49
CA LEU A 126 -3.61 4.02 15.26
C LEU A 126 -2.20 3.44 15.11
N LEU A 127 -2.06 2.40 14.30
CA LEU A 127 -0.75 1.84 14.01
C LEU A 127 0.10 2.84 13.22
N SER A 128 1.38 2.96 13.60
CA SER A 128 2.37 3.74 12.85
C SER A 128 2.97 2.94 11.68
N GLU A 129 2.92 1.62 11.77
CA GLU A 129 3.37 0.68 10.75
C GLU A 129 2.31 -0.40 10.59
N SER A 130 2.08 -0.81 9.35
CA SER A 130 1.24 -1.95 9.04
C SER A 130 1.94 -3.25 9.44
N PRO A 131 1.20 -4.18 10.07
CA PRO A 131 1.72 -5.50 10.39
C PRO A 131 1.70 -6.46 9.19
N THR A 132 1.06 -6.10 8.07
CA THR A 132 0.86 -6.98 6.91
C THR A 132 2.19 -7.29 6.21
N ALA A 133 2.30 -8.47 5.60
CA ALA A 133 3.49 -8.83 4.83
C ALA A 133 3.66 -7.94 3.58
N TYR A 134 2.55 -7.60 2.93
CA TYR A 134 2.52 -6.72 1.76
C TYR A 134 3.15 -5.35 2.07
N ASP A 135 2.67 -4.67 3.12
CA ASP A 135 3.17 -3.35 3.48
C ASP A 135 4.60 -3.41 4.02
N LYS A 136 4.96 -4.46 4.78
CA LYS A 136 6.35 -4.67 5.23
C LYS A 136 7.32 -4.85 4.07
N GLY A 137 6.93 -5.59 3.03
CA GLY A 137 7.72 -5.73 1.81
C GLY A 137 7.89 -4.39 1.08
N LYS A 138 6.86 -3.54 1.12
CA LYS A 138 6.92 -2.14 0.67
C LYS A 138 7.59 -1.20 1.67
N GLN A 139 8.31 -1.73 2.66
CA GLN A 139 9.00 -0.98 3.73
C GLN A 139 8.10 -0.02 4.51
N ASN A 140 6.80 -0.34 4.61
CA ASN A 140 5.77 0.48 5.21
C ASN A 140 5.67 1.90 4.60
N PHE A 141 6.09 2.08 3.34
CA PHE A 141 6.12 3.38 2.68
C PHE A 141 4.73 4.04 2.66
N TYR A 142 4.50 4.94 3.63
CA TYR A 142 3.22 5.57 3.92
C TYR A 142 2.05 4.60 3.73
N TYR A 143 2.10 3.46 4.43
CA TYR A 143 1.17 2.34 4.24
C TYR A 143 -0.30 2.78 4.27
N TYR A 144 -0.63 3.80 5.06
CA TYR A 144 -2.00 4.29 5.22
C TYR A 144 -2.48 5.17 4.06
N LEU A 145 -1.62 5.54 3.11
CA LEU A 145 -1.95 6.44 2.01
C LEU A 145 -2.06 5.65 0.71
N HIS A 146 -3.22 5.74 0.06
CA HIS A 146 -3.50 5.12 -1.23
C HIS A 146 -4.13 6.12 -2.19
N ILE A 147 -3.88 5.91 -3.48
CA ILE A 147 -4.39 6.73 -4.57
C ILE A 147 -5.39 5.89 -5.35
N ASN A 148 -6.51 6.49 -5.73
CA ASN A 148 -7.47 5.86 -6.63
C ASN A 148 -7.89 6.90 -7.69
N ILE A 149 -7.69 6.56 -8.95
CA ILE A 149 -7.99 7.42 -10.09
C ILE A 149 -8.75 6.55 -11.10
N ASP A 150 -9.79 7.12 -11.72
CA ASP A 150 -10.50 6.46 -12.81
C ASP A 150 -9.54 6.06 -13.94
N GLU A 151 -9.74 4.87 -14.52
CA GLU A 151 -8.85 4.32 -15.56
C GLU A 151 -8.73 5.25 -16.78
N GLN A 152 -9.80 5.96 -17.18
CA GLN A 152 -9.74 6.88 -18.32
C GLN A 152 -8.94 8.14 -17.97
N GLN A 153 -9.14 8.68 -16.77
CA GLN A 153 -8.37 9.83 -16.27
C GLN A 153 -6.89 9.46 -16.10
N GLU A 154 -6.60 8.26 -15.62
CA GLU A 154 -5.24 7.76 -15.41
C GLU A 154 -4.46 7.65 -16.72
N LYS A 155 -5.07 7.14 -17.80
CA LYS A 155 -4.41 7.02 -19.12
C LYS A 155 -3.84 8.36 -19.61
N GLU A 156 -4.60 9.44 -19.47
CA GLU A 156 -4.13 10.78 -19.85
C GLU A 156 -2.97 11.25 -18.96
N LEU A 157 -3.04 10.96 -17.65
CA LEU A 157 -1.99 11.31 -16.70
C LEU A 157 -0.70 10.53 -16.95
N VAL A 158 -0.79 9.24 -17.27
CA VAL A 158 0.35 8.39 -17.63
C VAL A 158 1.07 8.94 -18.85
N GLU A 159 0.34 9.27 -19.93
CA GLU A 159 0.97 9.81 -21.15
C GLU A 159 1.65 11.17 -20.91
N ASN A 160 1.02 12.03 -20.12
CA ASN A 160 1.64 13.29 -19.71
C ASN A 160 2.88 13.06 -18.85
N PHE A 161 2.82 12.13 -17.91
CA PHE A 161 3.94 11.77 -17.07
C PHE A 161 5.11 11.18 -17.86
N LYS A 162 4.85 10.25 -18.80
CA LYS A 162 5.89 9.67 -19.66
C LYS A 162 6.67 10.75 -20.41
N ARG A 163 5.97 11.75 -20.93
CA ARG A 163 6.55 12.88 -21.68
C ARG A 163 7.33 13.85 -20.78
N ASP A 164 6.74 14.25 -19.66
CA ASP A 164 7.23 15.37 -18.86
C ASP A 164 8.06 14.93 -17.64
N GLN A 165 7.97 13.66 -17.26
CA GLN A 165 8.57 13.05 -16.05
C GLN A 165 8.28 13.86 -14.78
N LYS A 166 7.08 14.44 -14.69
CA LYS A 166 6.66 15.33 -13.61
C LYS A 166 5.17 15.19 -13.34
N ILE A 167 4.81 15.21 -12.07
CA ILE A 167 3.43 15.21 -11.57
C ILE A 167 3.25 16.48 -10.73
N ASN A 168 2.21 17.27 -11.03
CA ASN A 168 1.79 18.37 -10.17
C ASN A 168 0.47 17.98 -9.50
N THR A 169 0.56 17.46 -8.29
CA THR A 169 -0.59 16.92 -7.57
C THR A 169 -1.62 18.00 -7.24
N ASP A 170 -1.19 19.22 -6.88
CA ASP A 170 -2.07 20.36 -6.60
C ASP A 170 -2.97 20.73 -7.77
N ASN A 171 -2.48 20.58 -9.00
CA ASN A 171 -3.27 20.89 -10.19
C ASN A 171 -4.13 19.71 -10.62
N ILE A 172 -3.57 18.51 -10.60
CA ILE A 172 -4.28 17.30 -11.05
C ILE A 172 -5.46 16.99 -10.13
N MET A 173 -5.29 17.10 -8.81
CA MET A 173 -6.36 16.77 -7.86
C MET A 173 -7.63 17.61 -8.04
N LYS A 174 -7.52 18.82 -8.57
CA LYS A 174 -8.66 19.71 -8.86
C LYS A 174 -9.50 19.25 -10.04
N THR A 175 -8.91 18.47 -10.95
CA THR A 175 -9.57 17.98 -12.16
C THR A 175 -10.14 16.58 -12.00
N LEU A 176 -9.65 15.84 -10.99
CA LEU A 176 -10.04 14.46 -10.76
C LEU A 176 -11.48 14.36 -10.25
N LYS A 177 -12.24 13.48 -10.89
CA LYS A 177 -13.58 13.10 -10.47
C LYS A 177 -13.55 11.88 -9.57
N ASP A 178 -14.63 11.68 -8.82
CA ASP A 178 -14.85 10.46 -8.06
C ASP A 178 -14.89 9.25 -9.00
N SER A 179 -14.45 8.09 -8.51
CA SER A 179 -14.42 6.86 -9.27
C SER A 179 -14.74 5.66 -8.39
N THR A 180 -15.19 4.58 -9.03
CA THR A 180 -15.34 3.29 -8.36
C THR A 180 -13.94 2.77 -8.00
N PRO A 181 -13.72 2.26 -6.78
CA PRO A 181 -12.44 1.68 -6.42
C PRO A 181 -12.08 0.50 -7.33
N ARG A 182 -10.84 0.47 -7.83
CA ARG A 182 -10.34 -0.62 -8.68
C ARG A 182 -9.81 -1.81 -7.89
N ASP A 183 -8.98 -1.53 -6.88
CA ASP A 183 -8.27 -2.59 -6.16
C ASP A 183 -8.97 -3.01 -4.87
N HIS A 184 -9.41 -2.03 -4.07
CA HIS A 184 -9.99 -2.27 -2.75
C HIS A 184 -11.26 -1.47 -2.58
N ALA A 185 -12.35 -2.11 -2.17
CA ALA A 185 -13.67 -1.50 -2.00
C ALA A 185 -13.71 -0.26 -1.09
N ASN A 186 -12.68 -0.05 -0.27
CA ASN A 186 -12.57 1.07 0.66
C ASN A 186 -11.82 2.29 0.08
N TYR A 187 -11.21 2.19 -1.10
CA TYR A 187 -10.51 3.31 -1.75
C TYR A 187 -11.46 4.17 -2.57
N ILE A 188 -12.48 4.72 -1.91
CA ILE A 188 -13.60 5.43 -2.55
C ILE A 188 -13.31 6.90 -2.85
N GLY A 189 -12.29 7.50 -2.23
CA GLY A 189 -11.82 8.85 -2.57
C GLY A 189 -10.74 8.82 -3.64
N VAL A 190 -10.21 9.99 -4.01
CA VAL A 190 -8.99 10.07 -4.83
C VAL A 190 -7.76 9.85 -3.96
N ILE A 191 -7.67 10.60 -2.86
CA ILE A 191 -6.67 10.41 -1.81
C ILE A 191 -7.32 9.67 -0.65
N ASN A 192 -6.80 8.49 -0.32
CA ASN A 192 -7.38 7.59 0.68
C ASN A 192 -6.42 7.40 1.85
N PHE A 193 -6.82 7.88 3.03
CA PHE A 193 -6.14 7.61 4.29
C PHE A 193 -6.78 6.39 4.98
N SER A 194 -6.20 5.21 4.81
CA SER A 194 -6.64 3.94 5.41
C SER A 194 -5.77 3.57 6.61
N TYR A 195 -6.21 3.94 7.81
CA TYR A 195 -5.49 3.63 9.04
C TYR A 195 -5.92 2.30 9.64
N TYR A 196 -4.99 1.64 10.33
CA TYR A 196 -5.26 0.43 11.11
C TYR A 196 -5.38 0.78 12.59
N TYR A 197 -6.44 0.28 13.24
CA TYR A 197 -6.65 0.35 14.67
C TYR A 197 -6.53 -1.06 15.28
N ASN A 198 -5.51 -1.27 16.12
CA ASN A 198 -5.21 -2.59 16.66
C ASN A 198 -6.09 -2.93 17.87
N THR A 199 -7.02 -3.85 17.69
CA THR A 199 -7.97 -4.26 18.74
C THR A 199 -7.37 -5.15 19.81
N TYR A 200 -6.18 -5.74 19.58
CA TYR A 200 -5.45 -6.48 20.61
C TYR A 200 -4.85 -5.55 21.68
N LYS A 201 -4.34 -4.38 21.25
CA LYS A 201 -3.65 -3.43 22.14
C LYS A 201 -4.56 -2.35 22.73
N ASN A 202 -5.71 -2.11 22.09
CA ASN A 202 -6.54 -0.94 22.35
C ASN A 202 -7.96 -1.32 22.82
N SER A 203 -8.73 -0.32 23.25
CA SER A 203 -10.12 -0.50 23.66
C SER A 203 -11.02 -0.97 22.51
N GLU A 204 -12.14 -1.60 22.84
CA GLU A 204 -13.16 -2.03 21.87
C GLU A 204 -13.79 -0.87 21.08
N THR A 205 -13.73 0.36 21.61
CA THR A 205 -14.24 1.56 20.94
C THR A 205 -13.27 2.03 19.87
N VAL A 206 -13.64 1.83 18.61
CA VAL A 206 -12.86 2.23 17.44
C VAL A 206 -13.05 3.73 17.17
N PRO A 207 -11.97 4.49 16.87
CA PRO A 207 -12.09 5.88 16.46
C PRO A 207 -13.02 6.08 15.26
N ASN A 208 -13.84 7.13 15.31
CA ASN A 208 -14.68 7.54 14.19
C ASN A 208 -13.85 8.35 13.17
N ALA A 209 -13.85 7.93 11.91
CA ALA A 209 -13.16 8.56 10.79
C ALA A 209 -13.55 10.03 10.60
N GLN A 210 -14.81 10.41 10.89
CA GLN A 210 -15.26 11.80 10.85
C GLN A 210 -14.54 12.68 11.89
N ASN A 211 -14.17 12.14 13.06
CA ASN A 211 -13.37 12.91 14.02
C ASN A 211 -11.96 13.18 13.49
N ILE A 212 -11.38 12.23 12.76
CA ILE A 212 -10.09 12.41 12.07
C ILE A 212 -10.23 13.46 10.96
N MET A 213 -11.30 13.40 10.16
CA MET A 213 -11.62 14.43 9.14
C MET A 213 -11.71 15.83 9.76
N ASN A 214 -12.43 15.98 10.87
CA ASN A 214 -12.58 17.26 11.57
C ASN A 214 -11.23 17.81 12.06
N ASP A 215 -10.28 16.94 12.42
CA ASP A 215 -8.94 17.38 12.80
C ASP A 215 -8.08 17.79 11.58
N PHE A 216 -8.28 17.16 10.42
CA PHE A 216 -7.69 17.63 9.17
C PHE A 216 -8.27 19.00 8.78
N GLU A 217 -9.58 19.18 8.89
CA GLU A 217 -10.26 20.46 8.61
C GLU A 217 -9.68 21.60 9.46
N LYS A 218 -9.55 21.39 10.78
CA LYS A 218 -8.95 22.38 11.71
C LYS A 218 -7.49 22.71 11.41
N SER A 219 -6.77 21.81 10.73
CA SER A 219 -5.36 22.00 10.42
C SER A 219 -5.12 22.76 9.12
N HIS A 220 -6.14 22.86 8.25
CA HIS A 220 -6.07 23.52 6.94
C HIS A 220 -4.95 23.00 6.02
N VAL A 221 -4.50 21.75 6.19
CA VAL A 221 -3.40 21.17 5.39
C VAL A 221 -3.87 20.53 4.08
N LEU A 222 -5.14 20.14 3.98
CA LEU A 222 -5.68 19.52 2.77
C LEU A 222 -6.06 20.59 1.75
N THR A 223 -5.60 20.41 0.52
CA THR A 223 -5.93 21.27 -0.63
C THR A 223 -7.24 20.80 -1.29
N GLU A 224 -7.72 21.56 -2.27
CA GLU A 224 -8.88 21.19 -3.08
C GLU A 224 -8.76 19.77 -3.65
N GLY A 225 -9.81 18.96 -3.51
CA GLY A 225 -9.82 17.56 -3.98
C GLY A 225 -10.86 16.66 -3.30
N ILE A 226 -10.81 15.38 -3.63
CA ILE A 226 -11.71 14.33 -3.11
C ILE A 226 -10.91 13.38 -2.21
N TYR A 227 -11.36 13.24 -0.97
CA TYR A 227 -10.65 12.51 0.07
C TYR A 227 -11.54 11.45 0.70
N ASN A 228 -10.89 10.45 1.26
CA ASN A 228 -11.54 9.45 2.09
C ASN A 228 -10.64 9.09 3.27
N ILE A 229 -11.21 9.02 4.46
CA ILE A 229 -10.54 8.50 5.65
C ILE A 229 -11.26 7.23 6.04
N THR A 230 -10.52 6.13 6.16
CA THR A 230 -11.00 4.83 6.64
C THR A 230 -10.23 4.43 7.89
N VAL A 231 -10.95 3.99 8.91
CA VAL A 231 -10.38 3.31 10.09
C VAL A 231 -10.78 1.84 10.01
N LYS A 232 -9.77 0.99 9.77
CA LYS A 232 -9.93 -0.47 9.74
C LYS A 232 -9.43 -1.05 11.06
N THR A 233 -10.21 -1.91 11.68
CA THR A 233 -9.74 -2.71 12.80
C THR A 233 -8.85 -3.83 12.29
N ILE A 234 -7.83 -4.15 13.07
CA ILE A 234 -7.00 -5.32 12.86
C ILE A 234 -6.71 -5.95 14.20
N TYR A 235 -6.72 -7.27 14.28
CA TYR A 235 -6.20 -7.96 15.46
C TYR A 235 -4.76 -8.36 15.17
N SER A 236 -3.82 -7.70 15.85
CA SER A 236 -2.39 -7.99 15.67
C SER A 236 -1.74 -8.17 17.04
N SER A 237 -1.53 -9.43 17.40
CA SER A 237 -0.75 -9.86 18.57
C SER A 237 0.63 -10.40 18.11
N PRO A 238 1.53 -10.74 19.05
CA PRO A 238 2.82 -11.34 18.68
C PRO A 238 2.71 -12.64 17.86
N ASP A 239 1.64 -13.42 18.06
CA ASP A 239 1.50 -14.76 17.49
C ASP A 239 0.44 -14.84 16.38
N VAL A 240 -0.48 -13.87 16.34
CA VAL A 240 -1.67 -13.90 15.47
C VAL A 240 -1.87 -12.57 14.76
N LEU A 241 -2.11 -12.65 13.46
CA LEU A 241 -2.56 -11.55 12.63
C LEU A 241 -3.89 -11.94 11.97
N GLU A 242 -4.95 -11.22 12.29
CA GLU A 242 -6.26 -11.40 11.68
C GLU A 242 -6.75 -10.10 11.05
N GLU A 243 -6.87 -10.14 9.72
CA GLU A 243 -7.47 -9.10 8.90
C GLU A 243 -8.84 -9.62 8.44
N SER A 244 -9.90 -9.19 9.10
CA SER A 244 -11.27 -9.55 8.73
C SER A 244 -12.16 -8.31 8.63
N MET A 245 -13.27 -8.45 7.88
CA MET A 245 -14.29 -7.42 7.84
C MET A 245 -14.95 -7.33 9.22
N ASP A 246 -14.65 -6.26 9.94
CA ASP A 246 -15.24 -5.93 11.23
C ASP A 246 -16.33 -4.88 11.01
N SER A 247 -17.48 -5.05 11.66
CA SER A 247 -18.60 -4.11 11.58
C SER A 247 -18.29 -2.73 12.19
N ARG A 248 -17.20 -2.63 12.98
CA ARG A 248 -16.70 -1.37 13.55
C ARG A 248 -15.81 -0.60 12.58
N ASN A 249 -15.42 -1.20 11.45
CA ASN A 249 -14.74 -0.49 10.38
C ASN A 249 -15.62 0.65 9.91
N ASN A 250 -15.02 1.82 9.74
CA ASN A 250 -15.77 3.01 9.37
C ASN A 250 -14.97 3.93 8.47
N ASN A 251 -15.68 4.70 7.66
CA ASN A 251 -15.11 5.68 6.76
C ASN A 251 -15.96 6.94 6.61
N VAL A 252 -15.30 7.99 6.12
CA VAL A 252 -15.92 9.22 5.66
C VAL A 252 -15.25 9.65 4.35
N MET A 253 -16.06 9.85 3.32
CA MET A 253 -15.65 10.44 2.05
C MET A 253 -16.16 11.87 1.98
N PHE A 254 -15.30 12.79 1.57
CA PHE A 254 -15.57 14.21 1.57
C PHE A 254 -14.78 14.92 0.47
N THR A 255 -15.25 16.11 0.10
CA THR A 255 -14.50 17.03 -0.75
C THR A 255 -13.92 18.16 0.09
N VAL A 256 -12.86 18.77 -0.42
CA VAL A 256 -12.35 20.06 0.03
C VAL A 256 -12.44 21.00 -1.17
N ASP A 257 -13.09 22.14 -1.01
CA ASP A 257 -13.19 23.14 -2.09
C ASP A 257 -11.99 24.09 -2.13
N LYS A 258 -11.96 24.97 -3.12
CA LYS A 258 -10.94 26.04 -3.26
C LYS A 258 -10.86 27.03 -2.08
N GLN A 259 -11.84 27.09 -1.18
CA GLN A 259 -11.81 27.89 0.06
C GLN A 259 -11.28 27.08 1.25
N GLY A 260 -11.02 25.78 1.08
CA GLY A 260 -10.66 24.88 2.16
C GLY A 260 -11.85 24.39 2.97
N LYS A 261 -13.09 24.55 2.47
CA LYS A 261 -14.30 24.08 3.13
C LYS A 261 -14.51 22.59 2.83
N PHE A 262 -14.88 21.84 3.86
CA PHE A 262 -15.13 20.41 3.77
C PHE A 262 -16.62 20.14 3.51
N GLU A 263 -16.93 19.18 2.64
CA GLU A 263 -18.29 18.70 2.41
C GLU A 263 -18.32 17.17 2.41
N ILE A 264 -19.10 16.58 3.32
CA ILE A 264 -19.23 15.12 3.40
C ILE A 264 -20.09 14.63 2.25
N LEU A 265 -19.57 13.66 1.50
CA LEU A 265 -20.28 12.97 0.42
C LEU A 265 -20.94 11.67 0.92
N LYS A 266 -20.22 10.90 1.75
CA LYS A 266 -20.67 9.58 2.20
C LYS A 266 -20.01 9.18 3.52
N THR A 267 -20.74 8.47 4.36
CA THR A 267 -20.23 7.79 5.57
C THR A 267 -20.71 6.34 5.61
N THR A 268 -20.02 5.48 6.36
CA THR A 268 -20.45 4.10 6.63
C THR A 268 -20.92 3.88 8.07
N VAL A 269 -20.77 4.88 8.95
CA VAL A 269 -21.39 4.83 10.29
C VAL A 269 -22.80 5.39 10.17
N ASP A 270 -23.80 4.54 10.40
CA ASP A 270 -25.16 4.99 10.70
C ASP A 270 -25.06 6.02 11.83
N SER A 271 -25.47 7.25 11.55
CA SER A 271 -25.73 8.27 12.57
C SER A 271 -26.85 7.77 13.49
N ARG A 272 -26.48 7.02 14.51
CA ARG A 272 -27.32 6.72 15.67
C ARG A 272 -27.19 7.81 16.71
#